data_AF-A0A447TBR2-F1
#
_entry.id   AF-A0A447TBR2-F1
#
_cell.length_a   1.000
_cell.length_b   1.000
_cell.length_c   1.000
_cell.angle_alpha   90.00
_cell.angle_beta   90.00
_cell.angle_gamma   90.00
#
_symmetry.space_group_name_H-M   'P 1'
#
loop_
_entity.id
_entity.type
_entity.pdbx_description
1 polymer ?
#
loop_
_entity_poly.entity_id
_entity_poly.type
_entity_poly.pdbx_seq_one_letter_code
_entity_poly.pdbx_strand_id
1 'polypeptide(L)'
;MNEIQRCAWCGDDPLYVAYHDREWGRPERDDQKLFEMLVLEGAQAGLSWITILRKREGYRAAFHGFDPAKVAAMTDDDVERLMQDPGIVRNRLKIQSAIRNAKVFLRMQREHGSFADWLWAHVDGQPILRRRDDARCRPAPNCPTASARR
;
A
#
# COMPACT_ATOMS: atom_id res chain seq x y z
N MET A 1 -13.89 0.67 -31.04
CA MET A 1 -13.16 1.13 -29.85
C MET A 1 -12.82 -0.10 -29.04
N ASN A 2 -11.53 -0.39 -28.79
CA ASN A 2 -11.13 -1.57 -28.05
C ASN A 2 -11.43 -1.33 -26.56
N GLU A 3 -12.40 -2.04 -26.00
CA GLU A 3 -12.77 -1.93 -24.60
C GLU A 3 -11.62 -2.46 -23.74
N ILE A 4 -11.09 -1.64 -22.83
CA ILE A 4 -9.98 -2.05 -21.95
C ILE A 4 -10.55 -3.02 -20.91
N GLN A 5 -10.19 -4.30 -21.03
CA GLN A 5 -10.59 -5.32 -20.07
C GLN A 5 -9.74 -5.22 -18.79
N ARG A 6 -10.26 -4.56 -17.76
CA ARG A 6 -9.58 -4.40 -16.45
C ARG A 6 -9.69 -5.63 -15.56
N CYS A 7 -8.87 -5.66 -14.51
CA CYS A 7 -8.99 -6.64 -13.42
C CYS A 7 -10.39 -6.63 -12.79
N ALA A 8 -10.91 -7.81 -12.45
CA ALA A 8 -12.28 -7.96 -11.93
C ALA A 8 -12.52 -7.18 -10.62
N TRP A 9 -11.47 -7.00 -9.82
CA TRP A 9 -11.53 -6.25 -8.56
C TRP A 9 -11.59 -4.73 -8.73
N CYS A 10 -11.29 -4.20 -9.92
CA CYS A 10 -11.20 -2.76 -10.15
C CYS A 10 -12.56 -2.06 -9.95
N GLY A 11 -13.64 -2.71 -10.40
CA GLY A 11 -14.97 -2.08 -10.46
C GLY A 11 -14.97 -0.81 -11.31
N ASP A 12 -15.95 0.07 -11.04
CA ASP A 12 -16.24 1.26 -11.86
C ASP A 12 -15.99 2.59 -11.13
N ASP A 13 -15.56 2.56 -9.85
CA ASP A 13 -15.23 3.78 -9.09
C ASP A 13 -14.05 4.50 -9.78
N PRO A 14 -14.20 5.77 -10.22
CA PRO A 14 -13.16 6.46 -10.98
C PRO A 14 -11.81 6.57 -10.25
N LEU A 15 -11.82 6.67 -8.92
CA LEU A 15 -10.60 6.71 -8.12
C LEU A 15 -9.89 5.35 -8.17
N TYR A 16 -10.67 4.27 -8.05
CA TYR A 16 -10.11 2.93 -8.05
C TYR A 16 -9.61 2.53 -9.45
N VAL A 17 -10.33 2.93 -10.50
CA VAL A 17 -9.93 2.78 -11.90
C VAL A 17 -8.62 3.53 -12.17
N ALA A 18 -8.51 4.79 -11.72
CA ALA A 18 -7.28 5.56 -11.88
C ALA A 18 -6.09 4.90 -11.18
N TYR A 19 -6.28 4.41 -9.96
CA TYR A 19 -5.27 3.66 -9.21
C TYR A 19 -4.86 2.37 -9.95
N HIS A 20 -5.82 1.57 -10.42
CA HIS A 20 -5.56 0.36 -11.19
C HIS A 20 -4.74 0.66 -12.46
N ASP A 21 -5.16 1.65 -13.24
CA ASP A 21 -4.57 1.91 -14.56
C ASP A 21 -3.18 2.58 -14.47
N ARG A 22 -2.92 3.34 -13.39
CA ARG A 22 -1.74 4.22 -13.29
C ARG A 22 -0.74 3.82 -12.22
N GLU A 23 -1.14 3.07 -11.21
CA GLU A 23 -0.29 2.77 -10.05
C GLU A 23 -0.14 1.28 -9.81
N TRP A 24 -1.25 0.53 -9.82
CA TRP A 24 -1.22 -0.88 -9.45
C TRP A 24 -0.41 -1.74 -10.43
N GLY A 25 0.52 -2.53 -9.89
CA GLY A 25 1.36 -3.43 -10.67
C GLY A 25 2.46 -2.74 -11.49
N ARG A 26 2.59 -1.42 -11.41
CA ARG A 26 3.72 -0.71 -12.03
C ARG A 26 4.97 -0.81 -11.17
N PRO A 27 6.15 -1.04 -11.75
CA PRO A 27 7.41 -1.01 -11.00
C PRO A 27 7.60 0.31 -10.27
N GLU A 28 7.89 0.24 -8.97
CA GLU A 28 8.25 1.40 -8.15
C GLU A 28 9.58 1.11 -7.45
N ARG A 29 10.48 2.10 -7.47
CA ARG A 29 11.85 2.01 -6.93
C ARG A 29 12.19 3.17 -5.99
N ASP A 30 11.29 4.11 -5.82
CA ASP A 30 11.43 5.17 -4.82
C ASP A 30 11.14 4.62 -3.42
N ASP A 31 12.13 4.70 -2.52
CA ASP A 31 12.03 4.21 -1.15
C ASP A 31 10.85 4.82 -0.38
N GLN A 32 10.63 6.13 -0.54
CA GLN A 32 9.58 6.82 0.21
C GLN A 32 8.19 6.38 -0.24
N LYS A 33 7.96 6.21 -1.54
CA LYS A 33 6.72 5.65 -2.07
C LYS A 33 6.52 4.18 -1.70
N LEU A 34 7.59 3.37 -1.69
CA LEU A 34 7.51 1.99 -1.22
C LEU A 34 7.15 1.93 0.27
N PHE A 35 7.69 2.84 1.09
CA PHE A 35 7.31 2.99 2.49
C PHE A 35 5.85 3.44 2.65
N GLU A 36 5.39 4.43 1.87
CA GLU A 36 3.99 4.83 1.81
C GLU A 36 3.08 3.62 1.56
N MET A 37 3.38 2.83 0.53
CA MET A 37 2.59 1.64 0.20
C MET A 37 2.62 0.60 1.31
N LEU A 38 3.78 0.32 1.91
CA LEU A 38 3.91 -0.62 3.03
C LEU A 38 2.99 -0.24 4.21
N VAL A 39 2.94 1.06 4.56
CA VAL A 39 2.08 1.55 5.64
C VAL A 39 0.60 1.46 5.26
N LEU A 40 0.24 1.86 4.03
CA LEU A 40 -1.16 1.83 3.57
C LEU A 40 -1.72 0.41 3.48
N GLU A 41 -0.93 -0.57 3.02
CA GLU A 41 -1.31 -1.98 3.00
C GLU A 41 -1.52 -2.52 4.43
N GLY A 42 -0.67 -2.14 5.38
CA GLY A 42 -0.89 -2.45 6.80
C GLY A 42 -2.18 -1.83 7.35
N ALA A 43 -2.52 -0.61 6.91
CA ALA A 43 -3.75 0.06 7.30
C ALA A 43 -5.01 -0.61 6.73
N GLN A 44 -4.90 -1.36 5.63
CA GLN A 44 -6.02 -2.05 4.97
C GLN A 44 -6.54 -3.26 5.74
N ALA A 45 -5.78 -3.85 6.69
CA ALA A 45 -6.20 -5.04 7.43
C ALA A 45 -7.62 -4.90 8.03
N GLY A 46 -8.56 -5.75 7.58
CA GLY A 46 -9.97 -5.72 8.01
C GLY A 46 -10.84 -4.65 7.33
N LEU A 47 -10.36 -4.01 6.27
CA LEU A 47 -11.05 -2.96 5.50
C LEU A 47 -10.93 -3.23 3.99
N SER A 48 -11.75 -2.54 3.21
CA SER A 48 -11.57 -2.50 1.75
C SER A 48 -10.43 -1.56 1.35
N TRP A 49 -9.69 -1.88 0.29
CA TRP A 49 -8.62 -1.01 -0.21
C TRP A 49 -9.13 0.38 -0.64
N ILE A 50 -10.34 0.46 -1.22
CA ILE A 50 -10.95 1.74 -1.59
C ILE A 50 -11.16 2.66 -0.37
N THR A 51 -11.41 2.10 0.83
CA THR A 51 -11.45 2.87 2.09
C THR A 51 -10.10 3.55 2.37
N ILE A 52 -8.99 2.86 2.11
CA ILE A 52 -7.64 3.39 2.32
C ILE A 52 -7.27 4.41 1.24
N LEU A 53 -7.57 4.12 -0.03
CA LEU A 53 -7.33 5.07 -1.13
C LEU A 53 -8.03 6.41 -0.91
N ARG A 54 -9.29 6.41 -0.48
CA ARG A 54 -10.04 7.64 -0.16
C ARG A 54 -9.45 8.43 1.01
N LYS A 55 -8.68 7.76 1.88
CA LYS A 55 -8.01 8.35 3.04
C LYS A 55 -6.54 8.68 2.79
N ARG A 56 -6.00 8.37 1.61
CA ARG A 56 -4.57 8.45 1.30
C ARG A 56 -3.98 9.84 1.54
N GLU A 57 -4.69 10.89 1.13
CA GLU A 57 -4.25 12.28 1.42
C GLU A 57 -4.24 12.60 2.91
N GLY A 58 -5.22 12.09 3.66
CA GLY A 58 -5.25 12.18 5.12
C GLY A 58 -4.03 11.51 5.74
N TYR A 59 -3.66 10.31 5.26
CA TYR A 59 -2.44 9.65 5.69
C TYR A 59 -1.17 10.43 5.30
N ARG A 60 -1.08 10.98 4.09
CA ARG A 60 0.05 11.81 3.67
C ARG A 60 0.24 13.01 4.61
N ALA A 61 -0.84 13.70 4.98
CA ALA A 61 -0.77 14.80 5.94
C ALA A 61 -0.37 14.30 7.34
N ALA A 62 -1.02 13.25 7.83
CA ALA A 62 -0.82 12.68 9.17
C ALA A 62 0.61 12.16 9.41
N PHE A 63 1.22 11.58 8.38
CA PHE A 63 2.53 10.91 8.43
C PHE A 63 3.62 11.69 7.68
N HIS A 64 3.52 13.02 7.60
CA HIS A 64 4.56 13.90 7.05
C HIS A 64 5.02 13.56 5.63
N GLY A 65 4.07 13.25 4.75
CA GLY A 65 4.33 12.81 3.38
C GLY A 65 5.00 11.42 3.32
N PHE A 66 4.89 10.63 4.38
CA PHE A 66 5.59 9.36 4.55
C PHE A 66 7.11 9.46 4.57
N ASP A 67 7.66 10.58 5.04
CA ASP A 67 9.09 10.70 5.36
C ASP A 67 9.46 9.72 6.49
N PRO A 68 10.25 8.65 6.24
CA PRO A 68 10.49 7.61 7.25
C PRO A 68 11.19 8.15 8.50
N ALA A 69 12.05 9.17 8.38
CA ALA A 69 12.74 9.77 9.52
C ALA A 69 11.76 10.50 10.43
N LYS A 70 10.84 11.28 9.85
CA LYS A 70 9.81 11.99 10.62
C LYS A 70 8.82 11.02 11.26
N VAL A 71 8.37 10.01 10.51
CA VAL A 71 7.44 9.00 11.04
C VAL A 71 8.09 8.18 12.17
N ALA A 72 9.37 7.84 12.06
CA ALA A 72 10.09 7.14 13.11
C ALA A 72 10.28 7.96 14.39
N ALA A 73 10.28 9.30 14.28
CA ALA A 73 10.44 10.22 15.39
C ALA A 73 9.13 10.56 16.12
N MET A 74 7.98 10.10 15.62
CA MET A 74 6.67 10.35 16.25
C MET A 74 6.60 9.73 17.65
N THR A 75 5.95 10.45 18.56
CA THR A 75 5.83 10.09 19.98
C THR A 75 4.45 9.54 20.33
N ASP A 76 4.24 9.16 21.59
CA ASP A 76 2.91 8.75 22.06
C ASP A 76 1.89 9.89 21.97
N ASP A 77 2.31 11.15 22.14
CA ASP A 77 1.44 12.32 21.97
C ASP A 77 0.96 12.46 20.51
N ASP A 78 1.84 12.15 19.54
CA ASP A 78 1.44 12.08 18.13
C ASP A 78 0.42 10.97 17.89
N VAL A 79 0.57 9.81 18.55
CA VAL A 79 -0.41 8.73 18.45
C VAL A 79 -1.77 9.16 18.99
N GLU A 80 -1.82 9.84 20.14
CA GLU A 80 -3.08 10.37 20.69
C GLU A 80 -3.72 11.41 19.77
N ARG A 81 -2.91 12.32 19.22
CA ARG A 81 -3.37 13.31 18.24
C ARG A 81 -3.96 12.63 17.00
N LEU A 82 -3.26 11.64 16.45
CA LEU A 82 -3.71 10.89 15.27
C LEU A 82 -4.95 10.04 15.54
N MET A 83 -5.15 9.56 16.76
CA MET A 83 -6.37 8.86 17.16
C MET A 83 -7.63 9.74 17.07
N GLN A 84 -7.46 11.07 17.02
CA GLN A 84 -8.56 12.02 16.80
C GLN A 84 -8.73 12.44 15.34
N ASP A 85 -7.80 12.08 14.46
CA ASP A 85 -7.81 12.53 13.05
C ASP A 85 -8.83 11.71 12.21
N PRO A 86 -9.91 12.33 11.71
CA PRO A 86 -10.89 11.64 10.86
C PRO A 86 -10.35 11.35 9.45
N GLY A 87 -9.23 11.95 9.05
CA GLY A 87 -8.55 11.74 7.77
C GLY A 87 -7.99 10.33 7.62
N ILE A 88 -7.66 9.65 8.72
CA ILE A 88 -7.06 8.30 8.71
C ILE A 88 -8.00 7.24 9.32
N VAL A 89 -7.53 5.99 9.40
CA VAL A 89 -8.20 4.96 10.18
C VAL A 89 -7.73 5.07 11.62
N ARG A 90 -8.64 5.47 12.52
CA ARG A 90 -8.38 5.68 13.95
C ARG A 90 -8.22 4.34 14.68
N ASN A 91 -7.07 3.70 14.48
CA ASN A 91 -6.71 2.45 15.12
C ASN A 91 -5.28 2.56 15.66
N ARG A 92 -5.16 2.50 16.99
CA ARG A 92 -3.90 2.69 17.70
C ARG A 92 -2.80 1.73 17.24
N LEU A 93 -3.13 0.45 17.07
CA LEU A 93 -2.16 -0.57 16.65
C LEU A 93 -1.66 -0.33 15.22
N LYS A 94 -2.52 0.12 14.30
CA LYS A 94 -2.12 0.48 12.93
C LYS A 94 -1.19 1.70 12.91
N ILE A 95 -1.49 2.73 13.70
CA ILE A 95 -0.65 3.93 13.82
C ILE A 95 0.71 3.56 14.41
N GLN A 96 0.75 2.81 15.52
CA GLN A 96 1.99 2.36 16.14
C GLN A 96 2.80 1.44 15.21
N SER A 97 2.12 0.62 14.40
CA SER A 97 2.76 -0.21 13.38
C SER A 97 3.48 0.64 12.33
N ALA A 98 2.88 1.74 11.85
CA ALA A 98 3.53 2.66 10.93
C ALA A 98 4.83 3.26 11.50
N ILE A 99 4.80 3.70 12.76
CA ILE A 99 5.97 4.26 13.48
C ILE A 99 7.06 3.19 13.65
N ARG A 100 6.68 1.96 14.04
CA ARG A 100 7.62 0.84 14.16
C ARG A 100 8.23 0.47 12.81
N ASN A 101 7.42 0.42 11.75
CA ASN A 101 7.86 0.12 10.40
C ASN A 101 8.86 1.17 9.93
N ALA A 102 8.63 2.45 10.20
CA ALA A 102 9.58 3.53 9.86
C ALA A 102 10.97 3.30 10.49
N LYS A 103 11.01 2.93 11.78
CA LYS A 103 12.26 2.62 12.49
C LYS A 103 13.02 1.44 11.87
N VAL A 104 12.29 0.38 11.50
CA VAL A 104 12.87 -0.79 10.83
C VAL A 104 13.31 -0.46 9.41
N PHE A 105 12.50 0.30 8.67
CA PHE A 105 12.79 0.74 7.30
C PHE A 105 14.11 1.53 7.24
N LEU A 106 14.30 2.50 8.13
CA LEU A 106 15.55 3.26 8.25
C LEU A 106 16.75 2.37 8.58
N ARG A 107 16.55 1.31 9.39
CA ARG A 107 17.61 0.32 9.66
C ARG A 107 17.97 -0.45 8.39
N MET A 108 16.97 -0.91 7.64
CA MET A 108 17.19 -1.63 6.38
C MET A 108 17.90 -0.75 5.35
N GLN A 109 17.55 0.54 5.25
CA GLN A 109 18.28 1.49 4.39
C GLN A 109 19.75 1.60 4.78
N ARG A 110 20.08 1.61 6.09
CA ARG A 110 21.48 1.62 6.53
C ARG A 110 22.22 0.32 6.21
N GLU A 111 21.55 -0.82 6.32
CA GLU A 111 22.15 -2.14 6.12
C GLU A 111 22.31 -2.50 4.63
N HIS A 112 21.39 -2.04 3.78
CA HIS A 112 21.32 -2.41 2.36
C HIS A 112 21.51 -1.24 1.40
N GLY A 113 21.74 -0.03 1.90
CA GLY A 113 21.82 1.21 1.10
C GLY A 113 20.45 1.78 0.74
N SER A 114 19.54 0.94 0.23
CA SER A 114 18.16 1.30 -0.13
C SER A 114 17.20 0.18 0.23
N PHE A 115 15.98 0.55 0.64
CA PHE A 115 14.91 -0.42 0.84
C PHE A 115 14.44 -1.03 -0.49
N ALA A 116 14.35 -0.23 -1.54
CA ALA A 116 14.03 -0.68 -2.89
C ALA A 116 15.03 -1.75 -3.36
N ASP A 117 16.33 -1.51 -3.22
CA ASP A 117 17.34 -2.49 -3.64
C ASP A 117 17.20 -3.82 -2.90
N TRP A 118 16.99 -3.76 -1.58
CA TRP A 118 16.69 -4.95 -0.79
C TRP A 118 15.42 -5.68 -1.26
N LEU A 119 14.33 -4.95 -1.50
CA LEU A 119 13.05 -5.52 -1.91
C LEU A 119 13.16 -6.16 -3.30
N TRP A 120 13.77 -5.45 -4.25
CA TRP A 120 13.92 -5.87 -5.64
C TRP A 120 14.91 -7.04 -5.79
N ALA A 121 15.85 -7.22 -4.87
CA ALA A 121 16.73 -8.40 -4.85
C ALA A 121 15.96 -9.73 -4.68
N HIS A 122 14.76 -9.70 -4.08
CA HIS A 122 13.93 -10.90 -3.93
C HIS A 122 13.25 -11.35 -5.23
N VAL A 123 13.31 -10.53 -6.28
CA VAL A 123 12.72 -10.80 -7.61
C VAL A 123 13.76 -10.61 -8.72
N ASP A 124 15.05 -10.78 -8.40
CA ASP A 124 16.17 -10.63 -9.33
C ASP A 124 16.16 -9.29 -10.10
N GLY A 125 15.64 -8.23 -9.47
CA GLY A 125 15.52 -6.91 -10.05
C GLY A 125 14.48 -6.77 -11.18
N GLN A 126 13.66 -7.80 -11.43
CA GLN A 126 12.70 -7.83 -12.53
C GLN A 126 11.27 -8.14 -12.08
N PRO A 127 10.24 -7.49 -12.65
CA PRO A 127 8.85 -7.84 -12.36
C PRO A 127 8.53 -9.27 -12.78
N ILE A 128 7.92 -10.05 -11.90
CA ILE A 128 7.42 -11.38 -12.24
C ILE A 128 6.05 -11.24 -12.90
N LEU A 129 6.03 -11.28 -14.23
CA LEU A 129 4.78 -11.25 -15.00
C LEU A 129 4.06 -12.59 -14.91
N ARG A 130 2.87 -12.59 -14.33
CA ARG A 130 1.98 -13.75 -14.29
C ARG A 130 0.88 -13.60 -15.33
N ARG A 131 0.56 -14.69 -16.00
CA ARG A 131 -0.60 -14.71 -16.90
C ARG A 131 -1.89 -14.70 -16.09
N ARG A 132 -2.91 -14.05 -16.64
CA ARG A 132 -4.22 -13.86 -15.98
C ARG A 132 -4.96 -15.17 -15.72
N ASP A 133 -4.71 -16.19 -16.53
CA ASP A 133 -5.25 -17.54 -16.46
C ASP A 133 -4.42 -18.49 -15.58
N ASP A 134 -3.31 -18.02 -14.98
CA ASP A 134 -2.54 -18.81 -14.03
C ASP A 134 -3.39 -19.08 -12.78
N ALA A 135 -3.54 -20.36 -12.40
CA ALA A 135 -4.29 -20.79 -11.23
C ALA A 135 -3.76 -20.19 -9.91
N ARG A 136 -2.51 -19.69 -9.89
CA ARG A 136 -1.90 -18.95 -8.78
C ARG A 136 -2.23 -17.46 -8.79
N CYS A 137 -2.71 -16.93 -9.92
CA CYS A 137 -3.28 -15.59 -10.05
C CYS A 137 -4.76 -15.59 -9.63
N ARG A 138 -5.07 -16.23 -8.49
CA ARG A 138 -6.42 -16.17 -7.91
C ARG A 138 -6.56 -14.87 -7.15
N PRO A 139 -7.62 -14.09 -7.38
CA PRO A 139 -7.94 -12.99 -6.48
C PRO A 139 -8.12 -13.57 -5.07
N ALA A 140 -7.81 -12.77 -4.04
CA ALA A 140 -8.04 -13.15 -2.66
C ALA A 140 -9.48 -13.71 -2.50
N PRO A 141 -9.70 -14.72 -1.64
CA PRO A 141 -10.96 -15.47 -1.55
C PRO A 141 -12.23 -14.61 -1.31
N ASN A 142 -12.07 -13.32 -1.00
CA ASN A 142 -13.13 -12.38 -0.69
C ASN A 142 -13.31 -11.28 -1.76
N CYS A 143 -12.70 -11.43 -2.94
CA CYS A 143 -12.99 -10.57 -4.08
C CYS A 143 -14.40 -10.90 -4.62
N PRO A 144 -15.36 -9.96 -4.57
CA PRO A 144 -16.70 -10.20 -5.09
C PRO A 144 -16.64 -10.23 -6.61
N THR A 145 -16.45 -11.43 -7.16
CA THR A 145 -16.83 -11.94 -8.50
C THR A 145 -15.91 -13.09 -8.89
N ALA A 146 -16.09 -14.22 -8.22
CA ALA A 146 -15.70 -15.51 -8.78
C ALA A 146 -16.97 -16.31 -9.11
N SER A 147 -17.87 -15.76 -9.93
CA SER A 147 -18.75 -16.61 -10.73
C SER A 147 -17.95 -17.10 -11.95
N ALA A 148 -17.07 -18.06 -11.69
CA ALA A 148 -16.57 -18.93 -12.74
C ALA A 148 -17.78 -19.70 -13.29
N ARG A 149 -18.38 -19.21 -14.37
CA ARG A 149 -19.23 -20.07 -15.21
C ARG A 149 -18.29 -21.08 -15.83
N ARG A 150 -18.56 -22.35 -15.52
CA ARG A 150 -18.02 -23.53 -16.21
C ARG A 150 -18.53 -23.54 -17.65
#